data_AF-A0AAV0Y5Q2-F1
#
_entry.id   AF-A0AAV0Y5Q2-F1
#
_cell.length_a   1.000
_cell.length_b   1.000
_cell.length_c   1.000
_cell.angle_alpha   90.00
_cell.angle_beta   90.00
_cell.angle_gamma   90.00
#
_symmetry.space_group_name_H-M   'P 1'
#
loop_
_entity.id
_entity.type
_entity.pdbx_description
1 polymer ?
#
loop_
_entity_poly.entity_id
_entity_poly.type
_entity_poly.pdbx_seq_one_letter_code
_entity_poly.pdbx_strand_id
1 'polypeptide(L)' 'MNKSIMEAESNEDKMAEVYNAITGDFLTENPELGFNSALGPGKISTSLYKGLTPAMKQAIYEQSQSKSRT' A
#
# COMPACT_ATOMS: atom_id res chain seq x y z
N MET A 1 7.36 -34.64 21.45
CA MET A 1 6.44 -34.22 20.37
C MET A 1 6.70 -35.07 19.14
N ASN A 2 5.66 -35.41 18.39
CA ASN A 2 5.77 -36.28 17.20
C ASN A 2 6.44 -35.50 16.06
N LYS A 3 7.46 -36.07 15.42
CA LYS A 3 8.28 -35.38 14.40
C LYS A 3 7.44 -34.86 13.23
N SER A 4 6.45 -35.62 12.80
CA SER A 4 5.52 -35.24 11.72
C SER A 4 4.66 -34.02 12.05
N ILE A 5 4.30 -33.83 13.33
CA ILE A 5 3.51 -32.67 13.77
C ILE A 5 4.37 -31.41 13.69
N MET A 6 5.62 -31.47 14.15
CA MET A 6 6.54 -30.32 14.09
C MET A 6 6.90 -29.92 12.64
N GLU A 7 7.01 -30.90 11.73
CA GLU A 7 7.23 -30.62 10.30
C GLU A 7 6.01 -29.97 9.64
N ALA A 8 4.79 -30.38 10.02
CA ALA A 8 3.56 -29.76 9.55
C ALA A 8 3.42 -28.31 10.05
N GLU A 9 3.60 -28.09 11.35
CA GLU A 9 3.59 -26.75 11.97
C GLU A 9 4.63 -25.84 11.32
N SER A 10 5.87 -26.32 11.14
CA SER A 10 6.93 -25.53 10.48
C SER A 10 6.58 -25.15 9.05
N ASN A 11 5.85 -25.98 8.32
CA ASN A 11 5.42 -25.67 6.96
C ASN A 11 4.27 -24.67 6.95
N GLU A 12 3.32 -24.78 7.87
CA GLU A 12 2.25 -23.80 8.05
C GLU A 12 2.82 -22.41 8.38
N ASP A 13 3.78 -22.33 9.31
CA ASP A 13 4.44 -21.08 9.67
C ASP A 13 5.13 -20.42 8.48
N LYS A 14 5.86 -21.20 7.66
CA LYS A 14 6.50 -20.68 6.44
C LYS A 14 5.49 -20.14 5.44
N MET A 15 4.37 -20.85 5.26
CA MET A 15 3.32 -20.39 4.33
C MET A 15 2.64 -19.13 4.86
N ALA A 16 2.42 -19.03 6.17
CA ALA A 16 1.88 -17.84 6.80
C ALA A 16 2.83 -16.63 6.66
N GLU A 17 4.14 -16.83 6.84
CA GLU A 17 5.14 -15.77 6.64
C GLU A 17 5.12 -15.26 5.19
N VAL A 18 5.13 -16.17 4.21
CA VAL A 18 5.06 -15.82 2.79
C VAL A 18 3.77 -15.06 2.48
N TYR A 19 2.63 -15.55 2.96
CA TYR A 19 1.35 -14.89 2.77
C TYR A 19 1.38 -13.47 3.33
N ASN A 20 1.78 -13.32 4.59
CA ASN A 20 1.85 -12.03 5.28
C ASN A 20 2.79 -11.04 4.57
N ALA A 21 3.92 -11.51 4.06
CA ALA A 21 4.85 -10.68 3.31
C ALA A 21 4.22 -10.16 2.01
N ILE A 22 3.58 -11.04 1.22
CA ILE A 22 3.00 -10.70 -0.08
C ILE A 22 1.78 -9.79 0.08
N THR A 23 0.97 -10.00 1.12
CA THR A 23 -0.20 -9.16 1.40
C THR A 23 0.14 -7.90 2.19
N GLY A 24 1.36 -7.79 2.72
CA GLY A 24 1.80 -6.65 3.51
C GLY A 24 1.94 -5.37 2.67
N ASP A 25 1.74 -4.22 3.32
CA ASP A 25 1.71 -2.89 2.69
C ASP A 25 2.98 -2.56 1.89
N PHE A 26 4.11 -3.16 2.25
CA PHE A 26 5.37 -2.93 1.55
C PHE A 26 5.33 -3.46 0.11
N LEU A 27 4.89 -4.72 -0.07
CA LEU A 27 4.85 -5.37 -1.39
C LEU A 27 3.58 -5.04 -2.17
N THR A 28 2.46 -4.76 -1.50
CA THR A 28 1.22 -4.30 -2.16
C THR A 28 1.27 -2.82 -2.53
N GLU A 29 2.28 -2.09 -2.05
CA GLU A 29 2.45 -0.66 -2.25
C GLU A 29 1.23 0.18 -1.87
N ASN A 30 0.62 -0.14 -0.73
CA ASN A 30 -0.60 0.51 -0.27
C ASN A 30 -0.47 2.05 -0.24
N PRO A 31 -1.20 2.80 -1.10
CA PRO A 31 -1.07 4.24 -1.18
C PRO A 31 -1.64 4.96 0.04
N GLU A 32 -2.55 4.33 0.79
CA GLU A 32 -3.22 4.93 1.94
C GLU A 32 -2.24 5.35 3.03
N LEU A 33 -1.14 4.61 3.21
CA LEU A 33 -0.10 4.94 4.19
C LEU A 33 0.54 6.31 3.95
N GLY A 34 0.63 6.74 2.68
CA GLY A 34 1.14 8.06 2.32
C GLY A 34 0.14 9.19 2.58
N PHE A 35 -1.17 8.91 2.52
CA PHE A 35 -2.23 9.90 2.65
C PHE A 35 -2.89 9.95 4.05
N ASN A 36 -2.79 8.88 4.84
CA ASN A 36 -3.34 8.77 6.19
C ASN A 36 -2.29 9.14 7.25
N SER A 37 -1.93 10.42 7.31
CA SER A 37 -0.99 10.91 8.32
C SER A 37 -1.60 10.96 9.72
N ALA A 38 -0.83 10.55 10.72
CA ALA A 38 -1.18 10.75 12.13
C ALA A 38 -1.30 12.24 12.53
N LEU A 39 -0.79 13.16 11.71
CA LEU A 39 -0.89 14.61 11.91
C LEU A 39 -2.28 15.18 11.56
N GLY A 40 -3.20 14.32 11.07
CA GLY A 40 -4.58 14.68 10.79
C GLY A 40 -4.92 14.70 9.29
N PRO A 41 -6.20 14.92 8.98
CA PRO A 41 -6.72 14.84 7.61
C PRO A 41 -6.08 15.89 6.68
N GLY A 42 -5.83 15.50 5.44
CA GLY A 42 -5.19 16.35 4.43
C GLY A 42 -3.68 16.55 4.62
N LYS A 43 -3.07 15.90 5.63
CA LYS A 43 -1.62 15.82 5.77
C LYS A 43 -1.12 14.51 5.18
N ILE A 44 -0.01 14.57 4.46
CA ILE A 44 0.69 13.38 3.97
C ILE A 44 1.69 12.88 5.00
N SER A 45 1.93 11.57 5.00
CA SER A 45 3.10 10.98 5.64
C SER A 45 4.28 11.12 4.70
N THR A 46 5.19 12.05 4.98
CA THR A 46 6.26 12.42 4.03
C THR A 46 7.21 11.28 3.71
N SER A 47 7.47 10.38 4.66
CA SER A 47 8.32 9.20 4.46
C SER A 47 7.65 8.08 3.66
N LEU A 48 6.31 8.05 3.62
CA LEU A 48 5.53 7.00 2.96
C LEU A 48 4.84 7.50 1.68
N TYR A 49 4.98 8.78 1.35
CA TYR A 49 4.35 9.37 0.18
C TYR A 49 5.05 8.93 -1.11
N LYS A 50 4.34 8.17 -1.95
CA LYS A 50 4.83 7.64 -3.24
C LYS A 50 4.38 8.44 -4.48
N GLY A 51 3.78 9.62 -4.28
CA GLY A 51 3.30 10.48 -5.36
C GLY A 51 1.79 10.44 -5.58
N LEU A 52 1.34 11.01 -6.70
CA LEU A 52 -0.08 11.18 -7.02
C LEU A 52 -0.72 9.87 -7.50
N THR A 53 -1.95 9.62 -7.05
CA THR A 53 -2.76 8.53 -7.58
C THR A 53 -3.16 8.77 -9.04
N PRO A 54 -3.50 7.73 -9.81
CA PRO A 54 -4.00 7.90 -11.17
C PRO A 54 -5.21 8.84 -11.26
N ALA A 55 -6.14 8.76 -10.30
CA ALA A 55 -7.30 9.65 -10.23
C ALA A 55 -6.90 11.12 -10.01
N MET A 56 -5.92 11.40 -9.15
CA MET A 56 -5.41 12.75 -8.94
C MET A 56 -4.73 13.30 -10.21
N LYS A 57 -3.93 12.47 -10.90
CA LYS A 57 -3.31 12.86 -12.17
C LYS A 57 -4.37 13.18 -13.22
N GLN A 58 -5.41 12.35 -13.32
CA GLN A 58 -6.52 12.54 -14.25
C GLN A 58 -7.27 13.87 -13.99
N ALA A 59 -7.57 14.16 -12.72
CA ALA A 59 -8.20 15.43 -12.34
C ALA A 59 -7.37 16.66 -12.74
N ILE A 60 -6.04 16.57 -12.61
CA ILE A 60 -5.12 17.64 -13.04
C ILE A 60 -5.16 17.81 -14.57
N TYR A 61 -5.19 16.71 -15.34
CA TYR A 61 -5.28 16.77 -16.79
C TYR A 61 -6.59 17.44 -17.25
N GLU A 62 -7.72 17.05 -16.67
CA GLU A 62 -9.03 17.62 -16.97
C GLU A 62 -9.10 19.12 -16.66
N GLN A 63 -8.57 19.52 -15.50
CA GLN A 63 -8.49 20.93 -15.13
C GLN A 63 -7.58 21.74 -16.08
N SER A 64 -6.51 21.14 -16.58
CA SER A 64 -5.60 21.80 -17.51
C SER A 64 -6.25 22.01 -18.88
N GLN A 65 -7.02 21.03 -19.35
CA GLN A 65 -7.78 21.11 -20.60
C GLN A 65 -8.89 22.17 -20.54
N SER A 66 -9.59 22.30 -19.40
CA SER A 66 -10.63 23.32 -19.24
C SER A 66 -10.05 24.74 -19.29
N LYS A 67 -8.90 24.97 -18.63
CA LYS A 67 -8.20 26.27 -18.65
C LYS A 67 -7.62 26.64 -20.01
N SER A 68 -7.20 25.65 -20.81
CA SER A 68 -6.66 25.91 -22.15
C SER A 68 -7.75 26.28 -23.18
N ARG A 69 -9.03 26.05 -22.85
CA ARG A 69 -10.18 26.32 -23.72
C ARG A 69 -10.84 27.67 -23.47
N THR A 70 -10.42 28.39 -22.43
CA THR A 70 -10.86 29.75 -22.08
C THR A 70 -9.80 30.77 -22.48
#